data_AF-A0A645IJN7-F1
#
_entry.id   AF-A0A645IJN7-F1
#
_cell.length_a   1.000
_cell.length_b   1.000
_cell.length_c   1.000
_cell.angle_alpha   90.00
_cell.angle_beta   90.00
_cell.angle_gamma   90.00
#
_symmetry.space_group_name_H-M   'P 1'
#
loop_
_entity.id
_entity.type
_entity.pdbx_description
1 polymer ?
#
loop_
_entity_poly.entity_id
_entity_poly.type
_entity_poly.pdbx_seq_one_letter_code
_entity_poly.pdbx_strand_id
1 'polypeptide(L)' 'MTYRSENGVAKWIWTFDSLKSAIDVGFAEMLTDETRRLRLCKRCDKPFIAADLRSVYCSASCRNVMNVKLSRHRKREIGK' A
#
# COMPACT_ATOMS: atom_id res chain seq x y z
N MET A 1 11.14 28.32 -4.21
CA MET A 1 11.86 29.05 -5.28
C MET A 1 11.53 30.51 -5.14
N THR A 2 12.51 31.36 -4.84
CA THR A 2 12.28 32.79 -4.66
C THR A 2 13.38 33.59 -5.33
N TYR A 3 12.98 34.69 -5.96
CA TYR A 3 13.90 35.70 -6.45
C TYR A 3 14.22 36.66 -5.31
N ARG A 4 15.50 36.91 -5.09
CA ARG A 4 15.95 37.97 -4.20
C ARG A 4 16.86 38.90 -5.00
N SER A 5 16.53 40.19 -4.99
CA SER A 5 17.41 41.24 -5.48
C SER A 5 18.37 41.60 -4.35
N GLU A 6 19.64 41.33 -4.54
CA GLU A 6 20.72 41.83 -3.67
C GLU A 6 21.61 42.72 -4.54
N ASN A 7 21.82 43.97 -4.10
CA ASN A 7 22.65 44.96 -4.81
C ASN A 7 22.28 45.18 -6.28
N GLY A 8 20.98 45.14 -6.61
CA GLY A 8 20.48 45.38 -7.97
C GLY A 8 20.61 44.20 -8.94
N VAL A 9 21.10 43.05 -8.47
CA VAL A 9 21.19 41.82 -9.27
C VAL A 9 20.17 40.81 -8.75
N ALA A 10 19.30 40.34 -9.63
CA ALA A 10 18.35 39.27 -9.31
C ALA A 10 19.09 37.93 -9.22
N LYS A 11 19.23 37.40 -8.01
CA LYS A 11 19.89 36.13 -7.76
C LYS A 11 18.87 35.01 -7.61
N TRP A 12 19.12 33.90 -8.29
CA TRP A 12 18.36 32.66 -8.16
C TRP A 12 18.74 31.96 -6.86
N ILE A 13 17.77 31.78 -5.96
CA ILE A 13 17.98 31.07 -4.70
C ILE A 13 17.11 29.81 -4.68
N TRP A 14 17.80 28.68 -4.70
CA TRP A 14 17.19 27.37 -4.47
C TRP A 14 16.95 27.18 -2.97
N THR A 15 15.71 27.41 -2.55
CA THR A 15 15.25 27.11 -1.20
C THR A 15 14.60 25.73 -1.20
N PHE A 16 15.33 24.71 -0.78
CA PHE A 16 14.75 23.40 -0.46
C PHE A 16 14.71 23.25 1.06
N ASP A 17 13.54 22.86 1.57
CA ASP A 17 13.48 22.27 2.89
C ASP A 17 13.95 20.82 2.76
N SER A 18 15.24 20.60 2.98
CA SER A 18 15.87 19.29 2.80
C SER A 18 15.28 18.22 3.71
N LEU A 19 14.82 18.61 4.91
CA LEU A 19 14.17 17.71 5.85
C LEU A 19 12.79 17.31 5.34
N LYS A 20 11.96 18.28 4.95
CA LYS A 20 10.64 18.00 4.39
C LYS A 20 10.74 17.13 3.13
N SER A 21 11.70 17.43 2.26
CA SER A 21 11.92 16.67 1.02
C SER A 21 12.31 15.22 1.30
N ALA A 22 13.17 14.98 2.30
CA ALA A 22 13.54 13.62 2.71
C ALA A 22 12.34 12.85 3.29
N ILE A 23 11.51 13.50 4.11
CA ILE A 23 10.28 12.91 4.66
C ILE A 23 9.29 12.54 3.54
N ASP A 24 9.03 13.45 2.60
CA ASP A 24 8.11 13.22 1.48
C ASP A 24 8.56 12.03 0.61
N VAL A 25 9.86 11.91 0.35
CA VAL A 25 10.44 10.78 -0.39
C VAL A 25 10.30 9.46 0.37
N GLY A 26 10.56 9.44 1.68
CA GLY A 26 10.37 8.24 2.51
C GLY A 26 8.91 7.77 2.54
N PHE A 27 7.95 8.70 2.58
CA PHE A 27 6.53 8.37 2.46
C PHE A 27 6.17 7.81 1.08
N ALA A 28 6.69 8.42 0.01
CA ALA A 28 6.46 7.93 -1.35
C ALA A 28 7.02 6.52 -1.52
N GLU A 29 8.20 6.22 -0.99
CA GLU A 29 8.78 4.87 -0.99
C GLU A 29 7.87 3.88 -0.26
N MET A 30 7.40 4.19 0.95
CA MET A 30 6.48 3.31 1.70
C MET A 30 5.15 3.06 0.96
N LEU A 31 4.63 4.04 0.24
CA LEU A 31 3.39 3.92 -0.53
C LEU A 31 3.59 3.16 -1.84
N THR A 32 4.79 3.26 -2.43
CA THR A 32 5.15 2.61 -3.70
C THR A 32 5.80 1.25 -3.50
N ASP A 33 6.19 0.89 -2.28
CA ASP A 33 6.77 -0.39 -1.92
C ASP A 33 5.84 -1.54 -2.34
N GLU A 34 6.26 -2.24 -3.39
CA GLU A 34 5.51 -3.30 -4.03
C GLU A 34 5.19 -4.48 -3.10
N THR A 35 5.88 -4.55 -1.94
CA THR A 35 5.77 -5.64 -0.97
C THR A 35 4.51 -5.54 -0.09
N ARG A 36 3.95 -4.34 0.13
CA ARG A 36 2.82 -4.13 1.07
C ARG A 36 1.62 -3.45 0.40
N ARG A 37 1.01 -4.16 -0.54
CA ARG A 37 -0.17 -3.64 -1.25
C ARG A 37 -1.39 -3.58 -0.33
N LEU A 38 -2.03 -2.42 -0.26
CA LEU A 38 -3.38 -2.27 0.26
C LEU A 38 -4.34 -3.08 -0.65
N ARG A 39 -5.11 -3.99 -0.07
CA ARG A 39 -6.03 -4.89 -0.79
C ARG A 39 -7.37 -4.98 -0.08
N LEU A 40 -8.40 -5.40 -0.82
CA LEU A 40 -9.69 -5.78 -0.24
C LEU A 40 -9.73 -7.28 0.07
N CYS A 41 -10.22 -7.64 1.24
CA CYS A 41 -10.37 -9.04 1.65
C CYS A 41 -11.44 -9.74 0.79
N LYS A 42 -11.08 -10.82 0.09
CA LYS A 42 -12.00 -11.56 -0.80
C LYS A 42 -13.26 -12.14 -0.13
N ARG A 43 -13.31 -12.19 1.21
CA ARG A 43 -14.46 -12.69 1.97
C ARG A 43 -15.40 -11.58 2.47
N CYS A 44 -14.82 -10.51 2.99
CA CYS A 44 -15.57 -9.50 3.76
C CYS A 44 -15.33 -8.07 3.30
N ASP A 45 -14.62 -7.90 2.18
CA ASP A 45 -14.36 -6.62 1.50
C ASP A 45 -13.72 -5.53 2.37
N LYS A 46 -13.17 -5.91 3.53
CA LYS A 46 -12.42 -5.00 4.40
C LYS A 46 -11.05 -4.71 3.77
N PRO A 47 -10.62 -3.43 3.70
CA PRO A 47 -9.28 -3.08 3.31
C PRO A 47 -8.25 -3.59 4.33
N PHE A 48 -7.12 -4.10 3.85
CA PHE A 48 -6.00 -4.57 4.68
C PHE A 48 -4.67 -4.40 3.95
N ILE A 49 -3.58 -4.23 4.70
CA ILE A 49 -2.22 -4.22 4.16
C ILE A 49 -1.77 -5.68 4.03
N ALA A 50 -1.51 -6.12 2.82
CA ALA A 50 -1.04 -7.48 2.57
C ALA A 50 0.41 -7.63 3.08
N ALA A 51 0.68 -8.65 3.89
CA ALA A 51 2.03 -8.97 4.36
C ALA A 51 2.90 -9.59 3.25
N ASP A 52 2.27 -10.15 2.22
CA ASP A 52 2.92 -10.79 1.07
C ASP A 52 2.05 -10.65 -0.19
N LEU A 53 2.64 -10.86 -1.37
CA LEU A 53 1.94 -10.74 -2.67
C LEU A 53 0.79 -11.76 -2.87
N ARG A 54 0.78 -12.86 -2.13
CA ARG A 54 -0.25 -13.92 -2.18
C ARG A 54 -1.35 -13.74 -1.15
N SER A 55 -1.22 -12.78 -0.24
CA SER A 55 -2.22 -12.51 0.78
C SER A 55 -3.49 -11.92 0.15
N VAL A 56 -4.60 -12.64 0.32
CA VAL A 56 -5.93 -12.30 -0.25
C VAL A 56 -6.99 -12.09 0.83
N TYR A 57 -6.66 -12.36 2.10
CA TYR A 57 -7.58 -12.30 3.23
C TYR A 57 -7.00 -11.45 4.35
N CYS A 58 -7.82 -10.59 4.97
CA CYS A 58 -7.39 -9.72 6.07
C CYS A 58 -7.08 -10.45 7.38
N SER A 59 -7.41 -11.74 7.50
CA SER A 59 -7.13 -12.55 8.69
C SER A 59 -7.14 -14.05 8.40
N ALA A 60 -6.53 -14.84 9.30
CA ALA A 60 -6.59 -16.30 9.28
C ALA A 60 -8.03 -16.84 9.37
N SER A 61 -8.89 -16.17 10.14
CA SER A 61 -10.31 -16.51 10.24
C SER A 61 -11.03 -16.36 8.88
N CYS A 62 -10.79 -15.25 8.16
CA CYS A 62 -11.35 -15.05 6.82
C CYS A 62 -10.91 -16.16 5.85
N ARG A 63 -9.63 -16.54 5.90
CA ARG A 63 -9.06 -17.61 5.10
C ARG A 63 -9.72 -18.98 5.41
N ASN A 64 -9.86 -19.31 6.69
CA ASN A 64 -10.41 -20.58 7.14
C ASN A 64 -11.88 -20.76 6.73
N VAL A 65 -12.72 -19.74 6.88
CA VAL A 65 -14.13 -19.79 6.45
C VAL A 65 -14.23 -20.12 4.95
N MET A 66 -13.42 -19.47 4.12
CA MET A 66 -13.41 -19.74 2.67
C MET A 66 -12.87 -21.13 2.34
N ASN A 67 -11.84 -21.61 3.03
CA ASN A 67 -11.32 -22.96 2.86
C ASN A 67 -12.35 -24.04 3.21
N VAL A 68 -13.12 -23.85 4.29
CA VAL A 68 -14.22 -24.75 4.69
C VAL A 68 -15.32 -24.74 3.62
N LYS A 69 -15.73 -23.57 3.13
CA LYS A 69 -16.74 -23.45 2.06
C LYS A 69 -16.31 -24.21 0.80
N LEU A 70 -15.06 -24.02 0.36
CA LEU A 70 -14.50 -24.71 -0.81
C LEU A 70 -14.38 -26.22 -0.59
N SER A 71 -13.96 -26.65 0.60
CA SER A 71 -13.87 -28.08 0.96
C SER A 71 -15.25 -28.76 0.89
N ARG A 72 -16.28 -28.13 1.44
CA ARG A 72 -17.67 -28.63 1.37
C ARG A 72 -18.18 -28.71 -0.07
N HIS A 73 -17.86 -27.72 -0.90
CA HIS A 73 -18.22 -27.74 -2.32
C HIS A 73 -17.57 -28.92 -3.04
N ARG A 74 -16.26 -29.14 -2.86
CA ARG A 74 -15.55 -30.29 -3.48
C ARG A 74 -16.15 -31.63 -3.06
N LYS A 75 -16.51 -31.80 -1.79
CA LYS A 75 -17.16 -33.04 -1.31
C LYS A 75 -18.52 -33.28 -1.99
N ARG A 76 -19.29 -32.22 -2.26
CA ARG A 76 -20.58 -32.34 -2.96
C ARG A 76 -20.41 -32.68 -4.43
N GLU A 77 -19.36 -32.17 -5.08
CA GLU A 77 -19.10 -32.45 -6.50
C GLU A 77 -18.52 -33.85 -6.74
N ILE A 78 -17.71 -34.39 -5.83
CA ILE A 78 -17.17 -35.76 -5.93
C ILE A 78 -18.24 -36.83 -5.64
N GLY A 79 -19.29 -36.48 -4.88
CA GLY A 79 -20.39 -37.39 -4.55
C GLY A 79 -21.55 -37.36 -5.55
N LYS A 80 -21.43 -36.61 -6.64
CA LYS A 80 -22.31 -36.69 -7.82
C LYS A 80 -21.67 -37.61 -8.84
#